data_AF-A0AAU5XKF4-F1
#
_entry.id   AF-A0AAU5XKF4-F1
#
_cell.length_a   1.000
_cell.length_b   1.000
_cell.length_c   1.000
_cell.angle_alpha   90.00
_cell.angle_beta   90.00
_cell.angle_gamma   90.00
#
_symmetry.space_group_name_H-M   'P 1'
#
loop_
_entity.id
_entity.type
_entity.pdbx_description
1 polymer ?
#
loop_
_entity_poly.entity_id
_entity_poly.type
_entity_poly.pdbx_seq_one_letter_code
_entity_poly.pdbx_strand_id
1 'polypeptide(L)'
;MGFEIRADRTQRGPKALVREREEYFRLMDQGLSSKEACRIVGINPRTGKRWRNGVKATAHNKARPPISRPSAQAGCSRYLREEERVHIADRLGEGVSLRLIAAELGRSPSTISREVRRNRHLASGQYRPHAAQARADARRPRPRPGRLATNDELRGVVQGWLEMNWSPEQIAAMLRERFPDRPEMRVCHETIYQALYVQGRGQLRRELIKALRTGRTYRKPRRQAQTRRPRYATAMVMISDRPAEAADRAVPGHWEGDLIIGKNQASQIGTLVERATRYLLLVHLPTDRTAEIVRDALAATMQTLPTELKRSLTWDQGSEMSLHQEFSIAADLPVYFCDPHSPWQRGSNENTNGLLRQYFPKGTDLSIHTREHLDAVAAELNSRPRKTLGWQTPAERLAKLLTPAS
;
A
#
# COMPACT_ATOMS: atom_id res chain seq x y z
N MET A 1 32.09 63.27 -15.95
CA MET A 1 31.78 62.31 -14.86
C MET A 1 32.29 60.95 -15.30
N GLY A 2 33.45 60.53 -14.77
CA GLY A 2 34.12 59.30 -15.15
C GLY A 2 33.41 58.08 -14.56
N PHE A 3 33.08 57.11 -15.41
CA PHE A 3 32.66 55.78 -14.96
C PHE A 3 33.91 54.99 -14.59
N GLU A 4 34.15 54.80 -13.28
CA GLU A 4 35.17 53.87 -12.81
C GLU A 4 34.68 52.43 -13.00
N ILE A 5 35.32 51.73 -13.93
CA ILE A 5 35.15 50.30 -14.13
C ILE A 5 35.89 49.59 -12.99
N ARG A 6 35.18 48.73 -12.25
CA ARG A 6 35.73 47.94 -11.13
C ARG A 6 37.05 47.26 -11.51
N ALA A 7 38.10 47.55 -10.74
CA ALA A 7 39.47 47.05 -10.93
C ALA A 7 39.66 45.55 -10.60
N ASP A 8 38.69 44.89 -9.97
CA ASP A 8 38.79 43.47 -9.62
C ASP A 8 37.72 42.65 -10.34
N ARG A 9 38.18 41.81 -11.28
CA ARG A 9 37.39 40.86 -12.09
C ARG A 9 37.57 39.40 -11.61
N THR A 10 37.97 39.16 -10.36
CA THR A 10 37.99 37.80 -9.84
C THR A 10 36.56 37.24 -9.72
N GLN A 11 36.27 36.11 -10.38
CA GLN A 11 35.05 35.35 -10.15
C GLN A 11 35.02 34.91 -8.68
N ARG A 12 34.30 35.65 -7.82
CA ARG A 12 33.97 35.17 -6.48
C ARG A 12 33.07 33.95 -6.65
N GLY A 13 33.63 32.77 -6.42
CA GLY A 13 32.88 31.52 -6.35
C GLY A 13 31.70 31.65 -5.36
N PRO A 14 30.71 30.75 -5.44
CA PRO A 14 29.49 30.85 -4.63
C PRO A 14 29.83 30.95 -3.14
N LYS A 15 29.44 32.07 -2.51
CA LYS A 15 29.63 32.33 -1.08
C LYS A 15 29.06 31.17 -0.27
N ALA A 16 29.85 30.57 0.61
CA ALA A 16 29.39 29.52 1.51
C ALA A 16 28.45 30.12 2.57
N LEU A 17 27.15 29.88 2.41
CA LEU A 17 26.08 30.38 3.28
C LEU A 17 25.98 29.59 4.60
N VAL A 18 27.07 29.46 5.35
CA VAL A 18 27.14 28.62 6.57
C VAL A 18 26.35 29.27 7.71
N ARG A 19 26.55 30.56 7.97
CA ARG A 19 25.85 31.31 9.02
C ARG A 19 24.37 31.48 8.72
N GLU A 20 24.04 31.80 7.47
CA GLU A 20 22.67 31.91 6.99
C GLU A 20 21.93 30.56 7.08
N ARG A 21 22.64 29.45 6.89
CA ARG A 21 22.09 28.11 7.07
C ARG A 21 21.78 27.80 8.53
N GLU A 22 22.69 28.12 9.44
CA GLU A 22 22.50 27.93 10.88
C GLU A 22 21.29 28.73 11.38
N GLU A 23 21.20 30.00 10.99
CA GLU A 23 20.10 30.88 11.40
C GLU A 23 18.75 30.44 10.80
N TYR A 24 18.74 29.98 9.55
CA TYR A 24 17.55 29.38 8.93
C TYR A 24 17.01 28.18 9.72
N PHE A 25 17.89 27.29 10.19
CA PHE A 25 17.45 26.14 10.98
C PHE A 25 17.06 26.53 12.41
N ARG A 26 17.69 27.54 13.01
CA ARG A 26 17.30 28.09 14.32
C ARG A 26 15.86 28.62 14.31
N LEU A 27 15.50 29.39 13.28
CA LEU A 27 14.14 29.93 13.11
C LEU A 27 13.11 28.81 12.87
N MET A 28 13.47 27.79 12.09
CA MET A 28 12.62 26.62 11.90
C MET A 28 12.37 25.85 13.22
N ASP A 29 13.35 25.80 14.13
CA ASP A 29 13.22 25.16 15.45
C ASP A 29 12.36 25.96 16.43
N GLN A 30 12.30 27.27 16.26
CA GLN A 30 11.38 28.15 16.98
C GLN A 30 9.94 28.08 16.45
N GLY A 31 9.67 27.18 15.48
CA GLY A 31 8.34 26.92 14.95
C GLY A 31 7.95 27.78 13.74
N LEU A 32 8.87 28.59 13.19
CA LEU A 32 8.56 29.42 12.02
C LEU A 32 8.44 28.57 10.75
N SER A 33 7.59 29.01 9.82
CA SER A 33 7.50 28.35 8.52
C SER A 33 8.77 28.57 7.70
N SER A 34 9.11 27.62 6.82
CA SER A 34 10.30 27.75 5.97
C SER A 34 10.26 28.97 5.05
N LYS A 35 9.08 29.49 4.71
CA LYS A 35 8.95 30.68 3.87
C LYS A 35 9.33 31.93 4.67
N GLU A 36 8.93 32.00 5.93
CA GLU A 36 9.28 33.07 6.86
C GLU A 36 10.76 33.01 7.26
N ALA A 37 11.26 31.82 7.61
CA ALA A 37 12.67 31.62 7.92
C ALA A 37 13.57 32.04 6.74
N CYS A 38 13.22 31.70 5.49
CA CYS A 38 13.97 32.17 4.33
C CYS A 38 13.92 33.70 4.15
N ARG A 39 12.78 34.33 4.48
CA ARG A 39 12.62 35.79 4.39
C ARG A 39 13.49 36.51 5.42
N ILE A 40 13.51 36.03 6.66
CA ILE A 40 14.27 36.63 7.77
C ILE A 40 15.78 36.50 7.51
N VAL A 41 16.22 35.34 7.02
CA VAL A 41 17.64 35.06 6.74
C VAL A 41 18.13 35.73 5.44
N GLY A 42 17.21 36.17 4.57
CA GLY A 42 17.55 36.78 3.28
C GLY A 42 17.99 35.78 2.21
N ILE A 43 17.48 34.54 2.25
CA ILE A 43 17.82 33.47 1.30
C ILE A 43 16.66 33.12 0.39
N ASN A 44 16.97 32.64 -0.82
CA ASN A 44 15.94 32.16 -1.74
C ASN A 44 15.20 30.94 -1.14
N PRO A 45 13.86 30.87 -1.20
CA PRO A 45 13.09 29.71 -0.72
C PRO A 45 13.52 28.36 -1.31
N ARG A 46 14.06 28.36 -2.54
CA ARG A 46 14.64 27.16 -3.17
C ARG A 46 15.89 26.69 -2.43
N THR A 47 16.70 27.59 -1.88
CA THR A 47 17.89 27.26 -1.07
C THR A 47 17.49 26.59 0.23
N GLY A 48 16.52 27.15 0.97
CA GLY A 48 15.98 26.49 2.18
C GLY A 48 15.32 25.13 1.89
N LYS A 49 14.63 25.01 0.75
CA LYS A 49 14.07 23.72 0.29
C LYS A 49 15.16 22.68 -0.02
N ARG A 50 16.28 23.10 -0.61
CA ARG A 50 17.45 22.24 -0.89
C ARG A 50 18.13 21.79 0.40
N TRP A 51 18.28 22.66 1.40
CA TRP A 51 18.85 22.27 2.68
C TRP A 51 17.99 21.24 3.42
N ARG A 52 16.65 21.40 3.40
CA ARG A 52 15.73 20.46 4.05
C ARG A 52 15.55 19.12 3.35
N ASN A 53 15.48 19.13 2.02
CA ASN A 53 15.07 17.95 1.25
C ASN A 53 16.19 17.33 0.41
N GLY A 54 17.36 17.97 0.36
CA GLY A 54 18.43 17.59 -0.55
C GLY A 54 18.11 17.93 -2.02
N VAL A 55 18.93 17.40 -2.91
CA VAL A 55 18.82 17.51 -4.37
C VAL A 55 18.90 16.10 -4.96
N LYS A 56 17.94 15.73 -5.80
CA LYS A 56 17.98 14.47 -6.57
C LYS A 56 19.01 14.58 -7.69
N ALA A 57 19.67 13.46 -8.03
CA ALA A 57 20.56 13.42 -9.18
C ALA A 57 19.78 13.74 -10.47
N THR A 58 20.37 14.57 -11.33
CA THR A 58 19.94 14.78 -12.72
C THR A 58 21.13 14.53 -13.63
N ALA A 59 20.92 14.45 -14.96
CA ALA A 59 21.99 14.23 -15.93
C ALA A 59 23.18 15.21 -15.80
N HIS A 60 22.98 16.38 -15.18
CA HIS A 60 23.97 17.44 -15.05
C HIS A 60 24.32 17.78 -13.58
N ASN A 61 23.70 17.14 -12.58
CA ASN A 61 23.94 17.45 -11.16
C ASN A 61 23.99 16.20 -10.28
N LYS A 62 25.02 16.12 -9.42
CA LYS A 62 25.16 15.05 -8.41
C LYS A 62 24.10 15.21 -7.31
N ALA A 63 23.57 14.08 -6.83
CA ALA A 63 22.66 14.07 -5.68
C ALA A 63 23.35 14.66 -4.44
N ARG A 64 22.60 15.45 -3.67
CA ARG A 64 23.03 15.95 -2.36
C ARG A 64 21.99 15.54 -1.33
N PRO A 65 22.35 14.80 -0.26
CA PRO A 65 21.40 14.44 0.76
C PRO A 65 20.86 15.69 1.48
N PRO A 66 19.67 15.62 2.10
CA PRO A 66 19.24 16.65 3.05
C PRO A 66 20.29 16.80 4.14
N ILE A 67 20.48 18.03 4.63
CA ILE A 67 21.44 18.29 5.69
C ILE A 67 20.83 17.74 6.99
N SER A 68 21.24 16.54 7.37
CA SER A 68 20.82 15.92 8.62
C SER A 68 21.48 16.63 9.79
N ARG A 69 20.69 16.97 10.81
CA ARG A 69 21.22 17.37 12.11
C ARG A 69 21.93 16.17 12.75
N PRO A 70 23.01 16.35 13.52
CA PRO A 70 23.14 15.63 14.77
C PRO A 70 21.99 16.12 15.65
N SER A 71 21.02 15.26 15.95
CA SER A 71 20.02 15.67 16.95
C SER A 71 20.76 15.82 18.28
N ALA A 72 20.89 17.05 18.77
CA ALA A 72 21.14 17.29 20.18
C ALA A 72 19.87 16.87 20.93
N GLN A 73 19.68 15.55 21.13
CA GLN A 73 18.67 15.07 22.05
C GLN A 73 19.15 15.48 23.45
N ALA A 74 18.75 16.64 23.95
CA ALA A 74 18.95 17.00 25.35
C ALA A 74 17.99 16.14 26.18
N GLY A 75 18.47 14.99 26.63
CA GLY A 75 17.68 14.04 27.41
C GLY A 75 18.53 12.84 27.82
N CYS A 76 18.31 12.37 29.05
CA CYS A 76 18.97 11.19 29.62
C CYS A 76 18.63 9.95 28.77
N SER A 77 19.51 9.59 27.85
CA SER A 77 19.36 8.40 27.01
C SER A 77 19.53 7.16 27.87
N ARG A 78 18.75 6.09 27.66
CA ARG A 78 18.98 4.79 28.32
C ARG A 78 20.42 4.29 28.16
N TYR A 79 21.09 4.67 27.08
CA TYR A 79 22.46 4.28 26.74
C TYR A 79 23.41 5.47 26.91
N LEU A 80 24.63 5.20 27.37
CA LEU A 80 25.73 6.18 27.36
C LEU A 80 26.02 6.62 25.92
N ARG A 81 26.24 7.91 25.72
CA ARG A 81 26.66 8.53 24.46
C ARG A 81 28.18 8.59 24.36
N GLU A 82 28.68 8.90 23.18
CA GLU A 82 30.12 9.06 22.97
C GLU A 82 30.71 10.16 23.84
N GLU A 83 30.04 11.32 23.93
CA GLU A 83 30.44 12.44 24.81
C GLU A 83 30.52 12.01 26.28
N GLU A 84 29.53 11.27 26.78
CA GLU A 84 29.54 10.75 28.15
C GLU A 84 30.68 9.75 28.36
N ARG A 85 31.05 8.97 27.34
CA ARG A 85 32.20 8.04 27.39
C ARG A 85 33.53 8.80 27.43
N VAL A 86 33.67 9.85 26.62
CA VAL A 86 34.87 10.72 26.65
C VAL A 86 35.01 11.35 28.03
N HIS A 87 33.92 11.91 28.59
CA HIS A 87 33.92 12.46 29.96
C HIS A 87 34.35 11.44 31.02
N ILE A 88 33.87 10.19 30.94
CA ILE A 88 34.31 9.11 31.84
C ILE A 88 35.83 8.88 31.71
N ALA A 89 36.38 8.91 30.50
CA ALA A 89 37.81 8.69 30.28
C ALA A 89 38.67 9.82 30.90
N ASP A 90 38.27 11.07 30.69
CA ASP A 90 38.99 12.24 31.20
C ASP A 90 39.01 12.26 32.73
N ARG A 91 37.84 12.07 33.37
CA ARG A 91 37.73 12.04 34.84
C ARG A 91 38.44 10.85 35.47
N LEU A 92 38.53 9.71 34.78
CA LEU A 92 39.36 8.59 35.23
C LEU A 92 40.85 8.91 35.16
N GLY A 93 41.29 9.68 34.16
CA GLY A 93 42.66 10.17 34.06
C GLY A 93 43.04 11.12 35.21
N GLU A 94 42.07 11.89 35.68
CA GLU A 94 42.18 12.78 36.86
C GLU A 94 42.07 12.04 38.21
N GLY A 95 41.89 10.71 38.21
CA GLY A 95 41.79 9.91 39.43
C GLY A 95 40.45 10.03 40.18
N VAL A 96 39.41 10.54 39.51
CA VAL A 96 38.11 10.80 40.13
C VAL A 96 37.34 9.50 40.39
N SER A 97 36.63 9.43 41.53
CA SER A 97 35.86 8.23 41.88
C SER A 97 34.68 7.98 40.94
N LEU A 98 34.39 6.70 40.66
CA LEU A 98 33.27 6.29 39.79
C LEU A 98 31.90 6.81 40.28
N ARG A 99 31.73 7.04 41.59
CA ARG A 99 30.49 7.58 42.16
C ARG A 99 30.32 9.06 41.82
N LEU A 100 31.41 9.84 41.84
CA LEU A 100 31.37 11.25 41.49
C LEU A 100 31.15 11.44 39.98
N ILE A 101 31.85 10.66 39.14
CA ILE A 101 31.63 10.62 37.69
C ILE A 101 30.16 10.29 37.37
N ALA A 102 29.58 9.34 38.11
CA ALA A 102 28.17 8.99 37.95
C ALA A 102 27.22 10.12 38.33
N ALA A 103 27.51 10.86 39.42
CA ALA A 103 26.74 12.02 39.83
C ALA A 103 26.81 13.16 38.80
N GLU A 104 28.01 13.47 38.29
CA GLU A 104 28.23 14.49 37.25
C GLU A 104 27.42 14.22 35.98
N LEU A 105 27.34 12.95 35.57
CA LEU A 105 26.61 12.53 34.37
C LEU A 105 25.12 12.22 34.64
N GLY A 106 24.64 12.35 35.88
CA GLY A 106 23.28 11.96 36.26
C GLY A 106 22.98 10.47 36.01
N ARG A 107 23.97 9.59 36.20
CA ARG A 107 23.90 8.13 35.96
C ARG A 107 24.02 7.33 37.26
N SER A 108 23.59 6.07 37.22
CA SER A 108 23.86 5.15 38.32
C SER A 108 25.35 4.80 38.40
N PRO A 109 25.97 4.72 39.60
CA PRO A 109 27.35 4.27 39.75
C PRO A 109 27.60 2.89 39.14
N SER A 110 26.61 2.01 39.17
CA SER A 110 26.67 0.69 38.53
C SER A 110 26.77 0.77 37.01
N THR A 111 26.16 1.77 36.36
CA THR A 111 26.28 1.98 34.91
C THR A 111 27.73 2.30 34.54
N ILE A 112 28.33 3.27 35.22
CA ILE A 112 29.71 3.71 34.97
C ILE A 112 30.68 2.57 35.29
N SER A 113 30.52 1.90 36.44
CA SER A 113 31.37 0.76 36.83
C SER A 113 31.34 -0.37 35.80
N ARG A 114 30.15 -0.77 35.32
CA ARG A 114 30.02 -1.83 34.29
C ARG A 114 30.58 -1.40 32.95
N GLU A 115 30.38 -0.13 32.56
CA GLU A 115 30.91 0.41 31.30
C GLU A 115 32.44 0.38 31.30
N VAL A 116 33.06 0.91 32.35
CA VAL A 116 34.52 0.97 32.50
C VAL A 116 35.07 -0.45 32.53
N ARG A 117 34.55 -1.33 33.39
CA ARG A 117 35.00 -2.73 33.49
C ARG A 117 34.96 -3.47 32.17
N ARG A 118 33.87 -3.32 31.40
CA ARG A 118 33.67 -4.05 30.13
C ARG A 118 34.57 -3.56 28.99
N ASN A 119 35.04 -2.31 29.05
CA ASN A 119 35.75 -1.67 27.94
C ASN A 119 37.18 -1.23 28.27
N ARG A 120 37.76 -1.75 29.36
CA ARG A 120 39.20 -1.62 29.63
C ARG A 120 40.00 -2.38 28.56
N HIS A 121 41.13 -1.80 28.17
CA HIS A 121 42.10 -2.43 27.29
C HIS A 121 42.84 -3.54 28.06
N LEU A 122 42.98 -4.73 27.47
CA LEU A 122 43.46 -5.92 28.16
C LEU A 122 44.92 -5.81 28.65
N ALA A 123 45.79 -5.15 27.88
CA ALA A 123 47.20 -5.04 28.23
C ALA A 123 47.49 -3.79 29.10
N SER A 124 46.93 -2.63 28.74
CA SER A 124 47.21 -1.37 29.44
C SER A 124 46.26 -1.06 30.58
N GLY A 125 45.16 -1.82 30.74
CA GLY A 125 44.14 -1.59 31.77
C GLY A 125 43.34 -0.27 31.62
N GLN A 126 43.68 0.57 30.63
CA GLN A 126 43.07 1.88 30.41
C GLN A 126 41.69 1.76 29.75
N TYR A 127 40.78 2.66 30.13
CA TYR A 127 39.47 2.79 29.49
C TYR A 127 39.60 3.55 28.17
N ARG A 128 39.03 3.01 27.07
CA ARG A 128 39.09 3.63 25.73
C ARG A 128 37.69 4.04 25.24
N PRO A 129 37.34 5.33 25.24
CA PRO A 129 35.97 5.79 24.99
C PRO A 129 35.49 5.52 23.56
N HIS A 130 36.29 5.82 22.54
CA HIS A 130 35.91 5.59 21.14
C HIS A 130 35.76 4.10 20.80
N ALA A 131 36.63 3.24 21.36
CA ALA A 131 36.50 1.80 21.19
C ALA A 131 35.25 1.25 21.89
N ALA A 132 34.89 1.81 23.05
CA ALA A 132 33.65 1.47 23.74
C ALA A 132 32.41 1.89 22.94
N GLN A 133 32.43 3.07 22.31
CA GLN A 133 31.39 3.55 21.40
C GLN A 133 31.26 2.62 20.18
N ALA A 134 32.36 2.33 19.49
CA ALA A 134 32.35 1.43 18.32
C ALA A 134 31.80 0.03 18.65
N ARG A 135 32.13 -0.54 19.81
CA ARG A 135 31.55 -1.82 20.27
C ARG A 135 30.07 -1.71 20.61
N ALA A 136 29.63 -0.59 21.17
CA ALA A 136 28.22 -0.35 21.45
C ALA A 136 27.42 -0.27 20.15
N ASP A 137 27.95 0.45 19.15
CA ASP A 137 27.34 0.55 17.82
C ASP A 137 27.34 -0.78 17.08
N ALA A 138 28.42 -1.55 17.14
CA ALA A 138 28.48 -2.88 16.54
C ALA A 138 27.49 -3.88 17.15
N ARG A 139 27.16 -3.74 18.45
CA ARG A 139 26.16 -4.58 19.15
C ARG A 139 24.72 -4.07 19.01
N ARG A 140 24.54 -2.86 18.47
CA ARG A 140 23.23 -2.22 18.33
C ARG A 140 22.32 -2.96 17.35
N PRO A 141 22.81 -3.46 16.19
CA PRO A 141 22.07 -4.42 15.40
C PRO A 141 21.97 -5.70 16.21
N ARG A 142 20.81 -5.96 16.82
CA ARG A 142 20.43 -7.27 17.33
C ARG A 142 19.50 -7.92 16.31
N PRO A 143 20.03 -8.42 15.17
CA PRO A 143 19.20 -9.02 14.15
C PRO A 143 18.55 -10.28 14.74
N ARG A 144 17.23 -10.26 14.84
CA ARG A 144 16.46 -11.50 15.01
C ARG A 144 16.07 -11.97 13.62
N PRO A 145 16.40 -13.21 13.22
CA PRO A 145 15.95 -13.73 11.94
C PRO A 145 14.41 -13.71 11.95
N GLY A 146 13.83 -13.18 10.86
CA GLY A 146 12.37 -13.11 10.73
C GLY A 146 11.78 -14.52 10.61
N ARG A 147 10.54 -14.71 11.08
CA ARG A 147 9.87 -16.03 11.09
C ARG A 147 9.83 -16.72 9.71
N LEU A 148 9.67 -15.95 8.63
CA LEU A 148 9.66 -16.48 7.26
C LEU A 148 11.05 -16.94 6.77
N ALA A 149 12.14 -16.49 7.40
CA ALA A 149 13.47 -17.04 7.13
C ALA A 149 13.75 -18.33 7.89
N THR A 150 13.15 -18.50 9.07
CA THR A 150 13.43 -19.66 9.93
C THR A 150 12.46 -20.82 9.73
N ASN A 151 11.26 -20.56 9.19
CA ASN A 151 10.24 -21.57 8.96
C ASN A 151 9.96 -21.71 7.46
N ASP A 152 10.46 -22.79 6.88
CA ASP A 152 10.39 -23.09 5.45
C ASP A 152 8.97 -23.49 5.01
N GLU A 153 8.24 -24.21 5.86
CA GLU A 153 6.84 -24.59 5.61
C GLU A 153 5.97 -23.34 5.54
N LEU A 154 6.06 -22.46 6.54
CA LEU A 154 5.34 -21.19 6.57
C LEU A 154 5.68 -20.34 5.34
N ARG A 155 6.97 -20.27 4.98
CA ARG A 155 7.41 -19.54 3.78
C ARG A 155 6.79 -20.12 2.52
N GLY A 156 6.76 -21.44 2.37
CA GLY A 156 6.14 -22.13 1.23
C GLY A 156 4.65 -21.83 1.10
N VAL A 157 3.90 -21.91 2.21
CA VAL A 157 2.45 -21.59 2.23
C VAL A 157 2.22 -20.12 1.85
N VAL A 158 2.98 -19.20 2.43
CA VAL A 158 2.86 -17.77 2.12
C VAL A 158 3.21 -17.50 0.66
N GLN A 159 4.24 -18.14 0.10
CA GLN A 159 4.60 -18.02 -1.31
C GLN A 159 3.49 -18.53 -2.23
N GLY A 160 2.98 -19.74 -2.00
CA GLY A 160 1.91 -20.32 -2.83
C GLY A 160 0.65 -19.46 -2.86
N TRP A 161 0.22 -18.91 -1.72
CA TRP A 161 -0.96 -18.02 -1.70
C TRP A 161 -0.68 -16.64 -2.33
N LEU A 162 0.56 -16.12 -2.24
CA LEU A 162 0.94 -14.92 -2.98
C LEU A 162 0.93 -15.16 -4.49
N GLU A 163 1.37 -16.33 -4.97
CA GLU A 163 1.33 -16.71 -6.39
C GLU A 163 -0.10 -16.82 -6.91
N MET A 164 -1.04 -17.24 -6.06
CA MET A 164 -2.49 -17.17 -6.30
C MET A 164 -3.10 -15.76 -6.11
N ASN A 165 -2.25 -14.72 -6.05
CA ASN A 165 -2.64 -13.32 -5.91
C ASN A 165 -3.52 -13.03 -4.67
N TRP A 166 -3.30 -13.75 -3.56
CA TRP A 166 -3.91 -13.40 -2.28
C TRP A 166 -3.19 -12.18 -1.68
N SER A 167 -3.94 -11.31 -1.00
CA SER A 167 -3.33 -10.19 -0.28
C SER A 167 -2.63 -10.68 0.99
N PRO A 168 -1.57 -9.99 1.45
CA PRO A 168 -0.96 -10.28 2.75
C PRO A 168 -1.93 -10.32 3.92
N GLU A 169 -3.01 -9.52 3.88
CA GLU A 169 -4.07 -9.57 4.90
C GLU A 169 -4.89 -10.86 4.84
N GLN A 170 -5.27 -11.30 3.63
CA GLN A 170 -5.96 -12.57 3.42
C GLN A 170 -5.11 -13.74 3.91
N ILE A 171 -3.82 -13.76 3.55
CA ILE A 171 -2.87 -14.79 3.98
C ILE A 171 -2.77 -14.82 5.51
N ALA A 172 -2.58 -13.67 6.16
CA ALA A 172 -2.45 -13.60 7.62
C ALA A 172 -3.73 -14.00 8.37
N ALA A 173 -4.90 -13.86 7.77
CA ALA A 173 -6.16 -14.36 8.31
C ALA A 173 -6.27 -15.88 8.12
N MET A 174 -6.03 -16.37 6.90
CA MET A 174 -6.15 -17.79 6.58
C MET A 174 -5.11 -18.65 7.29
N LEU A 175 -3.91 -18.13 7.56
CA LEU A 175 -2.93 -18.83 8.40
C LEU A 175 -3.46 -19.11 9.81
N ARG A 176 -4.26 -18.21 10.38
CA ARG A 176 -4.87 -18.41 11.71
C ARG A 176 -6.01 -19.41 11.67
N GLU A 177 -6.78 -19.43 10.59
CA GLU A 177 -7.93 -20.33 10.43
C GLU A 177 -7.50 -21.76 10.07
N ARG A 178 -6.51 -21.92 9.18
CA ARG A 178 -6.01 -23.23 8.73
C ARG A 178 -5.08 -23.89 9.75
N PHE A 179 -4.42 -23.09 10.59
CA PHE A 179 -3.45 -23.57 11.58
C PHE A 179 -3.76 -23.00 12.98
N PRO A 180 -4.94 -23.31 13.56
CA PRO A 180 -5.36 -22.75 14.83
C PRO A 180 -4.42 -23.15 15.97
N ASP A 181 -3.93 -24.39 15.99
CA ASP A 181 -3.11 -24.89 17.11
C ASP A 181 -1.60 -24.71 16.91
N ARG A 182 -1.18 -24.08 15.81
CA ARG A 182 0.24 -23.95 15.42
C ARG A 182 0.69 -22.48 15.39
N PRO A 183 1.12 -21.91 16.53
CA PRO A 183 1.53 -20.51 16.62
C PRO A 183 2.78 -20.18 15.78
N GLU A 184 3.58 -21.16 15.40
CA GLU A 184 4.72 -21.05 14.48
C GLU A 184 4.30 -20.73 13.04
N MET A 185 3.07 -21.06 12.66
CA MET A 185 2.49 -20.75 11.33
C MET A 185 1.86 -19.35 11.27
N ARG A 186 1.86 -18.60 12.38
CA ARG A 186 1.23 -17.29 12.46
C ARG A 186 2.21 -16.16 12.16
N VAL A 187 1.84 -15.30 11.21
CA VAL A 187 2.50 -14.01 10.92
C VAL A 187 1.46 -12.92 10.67
N CYS A 188 1.80 -11.67 11.02
CA CYS A 188 0.96 -10.53 10.64
C CYS A 188 1.23 -10.13 9.18
N HIS A 189 0.26 -9.48 8.55
CA HIS A 189 0.38 -9.02 7.15
C HIS A 189 1.54 -8.05 6.95
N GLU A 190 1.88 -7.24 7.95
CA GLU A 190 3.07 -6.36 7.91
C GLU A 190 4.38 -7.17 7.81
N THR A 191 4.47 -8.34 8.46
CA THR A 191 5.65 -9.21 8.33
C THR A 191 5.82 -9.69 6.89
N ILE A 192 4.71 -10.00 6.21
CA ILE A 192 4.71 -10.41 4.79
C ILE A 192 5.10 -9.21 3.91
N TYR A 193 4.57 -8.01 4.16
CA TYR A 193 4.98 -6.79 3.45
C TYR A 193 6.47 -6.49 3.61
N GLN A 194 6.99 -6.56 4.84
CA GLN A 194 8.42 -6.35 5.11
C GLN A 194 9.29 -7.40 4.40
N ALA A 195 8.84 -8.65 4.33
CA ALA A 195 9.54 -9.71 3.59
C ALA A 195 9.55 -9.48 2.07
N LEU A 196 8.51 -8.83 1.51
CA LEU A 196 8.44 -8.46 0.09
C LEU A 196 9.26 -7.20 -0.24
N TYR A 197 9.30 -6.20 0.65
CA TYR A 197 9.91 -4.89 0.37
C TYR A 197 11.37 -4.75 0.79
N VAL A 198 11.80 -5.42 1.86
CA VAL A 198 13.16 -5.22 2.41
C VAL A 198 14.16 -6.14 1.73
N GLN A 199 14.89 -5.59 0.74
CA GLN A 199 15.93 -6.30 -0.03
C GLN A 199 16.99 -7.02 0.84
N GLY A 200 17.30 -6.50 2.03
CA GLY A 200 18.27 -7.11 2.95
C GLY A 200 17.77 -8.34 3.72
N ARG A 201 16.48 -8.69 3.62
CA ARG A 201 15.94 -9.92 4.25
C ARG A 201 15.81 -11.09 3.28
N GLY A 202 15.61 -10.86 1.98
CA GLY A 202 15.69 -11.89 0.93
C GLY A 202 14.78 -13.12 1.09
N GLN A 203 13.72 -13.03 1.90
CA GLN A 203 12.95 -14.22 2.35
C GLN A 203 11.90 -14.66 1.33
N LEU A 204 11.50 -13.79 0.41
CA LEU A 204 10.51 -14.05 -0.64
C LEU A 204 11.06 -13.61 -1.99
N ARG A 205 10.71 -14.33 -3.07
CA ARG A 205 11.17 -14.02 -4.43
C ARG A 205 10.67 -12.63 -4.86
N ARG A 206 11.53 -11.87 -5.54
CA ARG A 206 11.25 -10.49 -5.98
C ARG A 206 10.07 -10.40 -6.96
N GLU A 207 9.81 -11.48 -7.70
CA GLU A 207 8.72 -11.59 -8.66
C GLU A 207 7.34 -11.54 -7.99
N LEU A 208 7.23 -11.95 -6.73
CA LEU A 208 5.99 -11.92 -5.94
C LEU A 208 5.50 -10.49 -5.64
N ILE A 209 6.33 -9.47 -5.85
CA ILE A 209 5.89 -8.07 -5.78
C ILE A 209 4.81 -7.78 -6.84
N LYS A 210 4.83 -8.49 -7.99
CA LYS A 210 3.81 -8.35 -9.04
C LYS A 210 2.42 -8.81 -8.59
N ALA A 211 2.34 -9.74 -7.65
CA ALA A 211 1.08 -10.23 -7.09
C ALA A 211 0.37 -9.20 -6.18
N LEU A 212 1.04 -8.09 -5.82
CA LEU A 212 0.44 -7.04 -4.99
C LEU A 212 -0.54 -6.16 -5.80
N ARG A 213 -1.80 -6.10 -5.34
CA ARG A 213 -2.96 -5.44 -5.97
C ARG A 213 -2.75 -4.06 -6.58
N THR A 214 -1.87 -3.25 -6.00
CA THR A 214 -1.77 -1.85 -6.40
C THR A 214 -0.63 -1.54 -7.35
N GLY A 215 0.46 -2.31 -7.38
CA GLY A 215 1.67 -1.94 -8.14
C GLY A 215 2.16 -0.49 -7.88
N ARG A 216 1.72 0.15 -6.79
CA ARG A 216 1.85 1.59 -6.52
C ARG A 216 3.03 1.85 -5.60
N THR A 217 3.83 2.86 -5.94
CA THR A 217 4.85 3.45 -5.05
C THR A 217 4.43 4.77 -4.41
N TYR A 218 3.32 5.41 -4.84
CA TYR A 218 2.75 6.63 -4.24
C TYR A 218 1.24 6.80 -4.52
N ARG A 219 0.55 7.61 -3.69
CA ARG A 219 -0.87 8.00 -3.86
C ARG A 219 -1.00 9.10 -4.92
N LYS A 220 -1.89 8.93 -5.90
CA LYS A 220 -2.25 9.98 -6.88
C LYS A 220 -3.36 10.89 -6.34
N PRO A 221 -3.36 12.19 -6.69
CA PRO A 221 -4.48 13.08 -6.42
C PRO A 221 -5.74 12.63 -7.17
N ARG A 222 -6.90 12.84 -6.57
CA ARG A 222 -8.22 12.55 -7.14
C ARG A 222 -8.51 13.61 -8.21
N ARG A 223 -8.76 13.21 -9.47
CA ARG A 223 -9.33 14.11 -10.49
C ARG A 223 -10.85 14.19 -10.28
N GLN A 224 -11.41 15.39 -10.41
CA GLN A 224 -12.86 15.59 -10.52
C GLN A 224 -13.35 15.00 -11.85
N ALA A 225 -14.47 14.29 -11.80
CA ALA A 225 -15.13 13.74 -12.98
C ALA A 225 -15.74 14.90 -13.79
N GLN A 226 -15.49 14.92 -15.11
CA GLN A 226 -16.23 15.77 -16.03
C GLN A 226 -17.60 15.14 -16.28
N THR A 227 -18.64 15.97 -16.23
CA THR A 227 -20.05 15.64 -16.43
C THR A 227 -20.29 15.12 -17.85
N ARG A 228 -20.95 13.97 -17.98
CA ARG A 228 -21.52 13.50 -19.27
C ARG A 228 -23.05 13.57 -19.19
N ARG A 229 -23.67 13.97 -20.31
CA ARG A 229 -25.12 14.13 -20.49
C ARG A 229 -25.81 12.77 -20.67
N PRO A 230 -27.08 12.62 -20.26
CA PRO A 230 -27.83 11.37 -20.40
C PRO A 230 -28.12 11.04 -21.87
N ARG A 231 -28.19 9.73 -22.17
CA ARG A 231 -28.64 9.14 -23.44
C ARG A 231 -29.82 8.22 -23.10
N TYR A 232 -30.82 8.13 -24.00
CA TYR A 232 -32.01 7.25 -24.01
C TYR A 232 -33.38 7.87 -23.74
N ALA A 233 -34.39 7.30 -24.42
CA ALA A 233 -35.78 7.75 -24.57
C ALA A 233 -36.84 6.66 -24.22
N THR A 234 -36.44 5.57 -23.53
CA THR A 234 -37.34 4.47 -23.11
C THR A 234 -37.51 4.48 -21.59
N ALA A 235 -38.70 4.12 -21.09
CA ALA A 235 -38.99 4.06 -19.66
C ALA A 235 -38.11 3.03 -18.93
N MET A 236 -37.35 3.48 -17.91
CA MET A 236 -36.47 2.64 -17.09
C MET A 236 -37.09 2.39 -15.72
N VAL A 237 -36.91 1.20 -15.17
CA VAL A 237 -37.17 0.90 -13.75
C VAL A 237 -35.90 1.23 -12.96
N MET A 238 -36.01 2.18 -12.03
CA MET A 238 -34.86 2.70 -11.31
C MET A 238 -34.48 1.79 -10.13
N ILE A 239 -33.23 1.86 -9.67
CA ILE A 239 -32.76 1.08 -8.51
C ILE A 239 -33.56 1.35 -7.22
N SER A 240 -34.25 2.50 -7.14
CA SER A 240 -35.20 2.83 -6.08
C SER A 240 -36.40 1.88 -6.02
N ASP A 241 -36.76 1.28 -7.15
CA ASP A 241 -37.98 0.50 -7.32
C ASP A 241 -37.75 -0.99 -7.03
N ARG A 242 -36.54 -1.36 -6.58
CA ARG A 242 -36.20 -2.73 -6.22
C ARG A 242 -36.86 -3.12 -4.88
N PRO A 243 -37.22 -4.39 -4.70
CA PRO A 243 -37.70 -4.88 -3.40
C PRO A 243 -36.65 -4.66 -2.30
N ALA A 244 -37.09 -4.35 -1.08
CA ALA A 244 -36.22 -4.02 0.05
C ALA A 244 -35.19 -5.11 0.37
N GLU A 245 -35.52 -6.38 0.12
CA GLU A 245 -34.64 -7.54 0.26
C GLU A 245 -33.32 -7.40 -0.52
N ALA A 246 -33.33 -6.67 -1.63
CA ALA A 246 -32.13 -6.40 -2.42
C ALA A 246 -31.18 -5.40 -1.74
N ALA A 247 -31.63 -4.60 -0.77
CA ALA A 247 -30.76 -3.66 -0.04
C ALA A 247 -29.89 -4.36 1.00
N ASP A 248 -30.45 -5.34 1.71
CA ASP A 248 -29.82 -5.95 2.88
C ASP A 248 -28.78 -7.02 2.56
N ARG A 249 -28.60 -7.36 1.27
CA ARG A 249 -27.60 -8.35 0.80
C ARG A 249 -27.71 -9.71 1.52
N ALA A 250 -28.86 -9.98 2.12
CA ALA A 250 -29.13 -11.18 2.90
C ALA A 250 -29.59 -12.34 2.01
N VAL A 251 -30.20 -12.01 0.88
CA VAL A 251 -30.77 -12.98 -0.06
C VAL A 251 -29.87 -13.10 -1.29
N PRO A 252 -29.47 -14.31 -1.69
CA PRO A 252 -28.69 -14.52 -2.90
C PRO A 252 -29.53 -14.31 -4.17
N GLY A 253 -28.86 -14.01 -5.28
CA GLY A 253 -29.47 -13.93 -6.61
C GLY A 253 -29.71 -12.50 -7.12
N HIS A 254 -29.26 -11.51 -6.37
CA HIS A 254 -29.17 -10.13 -6.85
C HIS A 254 -27.77 -9.86 -7.39
N TRP A 255 -27.66 -9.51 -8.67
CA TRP A 255 -26.40 -9.33 -9.37
C TRP A 255 -26.12 -7.86 -9.65
N GLU A 256 -24.86 -7.44 -9.48
CA GLU A 256 -24.34 -6.18 -10.02
C GLU A 256 -23.57 -6.47 -11.30
N GLY A 257 -23.89 -5.75 -12.37
CA GLY A 257 -23.24 -5.85 -13.67
C GLY A 257 -22.40 -4.63 -14.05
N ASP A 258 -21.33 -4.86 -14.80
CA ASP A 258 -20.45 -3.81 -15.34
C ASP A 258 -19.61 -4.34 -16.52
N LEU A 259 -19.05 -3.45 -17.33
CA LEU A 259 -18.05 -3.77 -18.36
C LEU A 259 -16.66 -3.28 -17.95
N ILE A 260 -15.69 -4.19 -17.89
CA ILE A 260 -14.29 -3.78 -17.86
C ILE A 260 -13.80 -3.52 -19.29
N ILE A 261 -13.38 -2.28 -19.54
CA ILE A 261 -12.89 -1.88 -20.86
C ILE A 261 -11.36 -2.01 -20.95
N GLY A 262 -10.90 -2.48 -22.10
CA GLY A 262 -9.53 -2.69 -22.52
C GLY A 262 -8.94 -1.53 -23.32
N LYS A 263 -7.96 -1.86 -24.17
CA LYS A 263 -7.20 -0.91 -24.99
C LYS A 263 -8.13 -0.16 -25.95
N ASN A 264 -7.94 1.15 -26.05
CA ASN A 264 -8.62 2.02 -27.02
C ASN A 264 -10.16 1.92 -27.05
N GLN A 265 -10.80 1.44 -25.97
CA GLN A 265 -12.24 1.18 -25.95
C GLN A 265 -12.72 0.12 -26.95
N ALA A 266 -11.81 -0.74 -27.43
CA ALA A 266 -12.06 -1.73 -28.49
C ALA A 266 -12.21 -3.17 -28.01
N SER A 267 -11.92 -3.45 -26.73
CA SER A 267 -12.15 -4.77 -26.13
C SER A 267 -12.71 -4.65 -24.73
N GLN A 268 -13.48 -5.66 -24.32
CA GLN A 268 -14.30 -5.62 -23.11
C GLN A 268 -14.48 -7.03 -22.53
N ILE A 269 -14.73 -7.09 -21.24
CA ILE A 269 -15.22 -8.29 -20.55
C ILE A 269 -16.39 -7.84 -19.68
N GLY A 270 -17.50 -8.58 -19.74
CA GLY A 270 -18.62 -8.36 -18.84
C GLY A 270 -18.33 -8.95 -17.47
N THR A 271 -18.77 -8.27 -16.42
CA THR A 271 -18.57 -8.69 -15.04
C THR A 271 -19.91 -8.74 -14.33
N LEU A 272 -20.21 -9.86 -13.68
CA LEU A 272 -21.41 -10.07 -12.90
C LEU A 272 -20.99 -10.49 -11.50
N VAL A 273 -21.37 -9.71 -10.48
CA VAL A 273 -21.04 -10.00 -9.08
C VAL A 273 -22.30 -10.14 -8.26
N GLU A 274 -22.47 -11.31 -7.64
CA GLU A 274 -23.59 -11.59 -6.75
C GLU A 274 -23.45 -10.82 -5.43
N ARG A 275 -24.51 -10.16 -4.97
CA ARG A 275 -24.44 -9.15 -3.92
C ARG A 275 -24.39 -9.72 -2.50
N ALA A 276 -24.82 -10.94 -2.24
CA ALA A 276 -24.72 -11.56 -0.92
C ALA A 276 -23.34 -12.21 -0.71
N THR A 277 -22.89 -12.96 -1.71
CA THR A 277 -21.75 -13.88 -1.69
C THR A 277 -20.49 -13.30 -2.33
N ARG A 278 -20.61 -12.22 -3.12
CA ARG A 278 -19.52 -11.68 -3.97
C ARG A 278 -19.03 -12.66 -5.02
N TYR A 279 -19.83 -13.66 -5.36
CA TYR A 279 -19.50 -14.63 -6.40
C TYR A 279 -19.43 -13.91 -7.75
N LEU A 280 -18.33 -14.12 -8.47
CA LEU A 280 -18.03 -13.46 -9.72
C LEU A 280 -18.26 -14.42 -10.89
N LEU A 281 -18.94 -13.93 -11.91
CA LEU A 281 -18.93 -14.51 -13.26
C LEU A 281 -18.33 -13.49 -14.22
N LEU A 282 -17.53 -14.00 -15.17
CA LEU A 282 -16.96 -13.22 -16.26
C LEU A 282 -17.64 -13.61 -17.57
N VAL A 283 -18.05 -12.61 -18.34
CA VAL A 283 -18.76 -12.77 -19.60
C VAL A 283 -17.80 -12.45 -20.73
N HIS A 284 -17.48 -13.46 -21.53
CA HIS A 284 -16.58 -13.33 -22.68
C HIS A 284 -17.26 -12.58 -23.82
N LEU A 285 -16.66 -11.46 -24.24
CA LEU A 285 -17.16 -10.57 -25.30
C LEU A 285 -16.04 -10.34 -26.34
N PRO A 286 -15.87 -11.25 -27.32
CA PRO A 286 -14.68 -11.30 -28.17
C PRO A 286 -14.61 -10.20 -29.24
N THR A 287 -15.75 -9.66 -29.67
CA THR A 287 -15.83 -8.76 -30.83
C THR A 287 -16.05 -7.31 -30.41
N ASP A 288 -17.27 -6.95 -30.03
CA ASP A 288 -17.66 -5.60 -29.65
C ASP A 288 -18.64 -5.61 -28.46
N ARG A 289 -19.12 -4.42 -28.11
CA ARG A 289 -20.05 -4.16 -27.00
C ARG A 289 -21.38 -3.58 -27.47
N THR A 290 -21.81 -3.94 -28.68
CA THR A 290 -23.16 -3.66 -29.16
C THR A 290 -24.18 -4.26 -28.19
N ALA A 291 -25.35 -3.64 -28.10
CA ALA A 291 -26.34 -4.03 -27.10
C ALA A 291 -26.84 -5.47 -27.33
N GLU A 292 -26.87 -5.92 -28.58
CA GLU A 292 -27.24 -7.26 -29.02
C GLU A 292 -26.24 -8.30 -28.50
N ILE A 293 -24.94 -8.10 -28.74
CA ILE A 293 -23.90 -9.04 -28.30
C ILE A 293 -23.83 -9.11 -26.78
N VAL A 294 -23.94 -7.96 -26.10
CA VAL A 294 -23.95 -7.90 -24.64
C VAL A 294 -25.19 -8.60 -24.08
N ARG A 295 -26.38 -8.35 -24.63
CA ARG A 295 -27.62 -9.04 -24.28
C ARG A 295 -27.47 -10.56 -24.40
N ASP A 296 -27.05 -11.05 -25.57
CA ASP A 296 -27.00 -12.48 -25.86
C ASP A 296 -26.00 -13.20 -24.96
N ALA A 297 -24.81 -12.61 -24.78
CA ALA A 297 -23.79 -13.18 -23.90
C ALA A 297 -24.20 -13.17 -22.42
N LEU A 298 -24.87 -12.11 -21.95
CA LEU A 298 -25.40 -12.04 -20.60
C LEU A 298 -26.53 -13.06 -20.41
N ALA A 299 -27.46 -13.18 -21.36
CA ALA A 299 -28.60 -14.09 -21.27
C ALA A 299 -28.12 -15.54 -21.22
N ALA A 300 -27.18 -15.92 -22.11
CA ALA A 300 -26.55 -17.23 -22.10
C ALA A 300 -25.87 -17.52 -20.75
N THR A 301 -25.19 -16.53 -20.17
CA THR A 301 -24.53 -16.69 -18.85
C THR A 301 -25.57 -16.89 -17.74
N MET A 302 -26.61 -16.06 -17.69
CA MET A 302 -27.67 -16.17 -16.68
C MET A 302 -28.46 -17.47 -16.79
N GLN A 303 -28.63 -18.02 -17.99
CA GLN A 303 -29.31 -19.30 -18.19
C GLN A 303 -28.58 -20.49 -17.55
N THR A 304 -27.25 -20.41 -17.36
CA THR A 304 -26.47 -21.45 -16.67
C THR A 304 -26.72 -21.51 -15.17
N LEU A 305 -27.33 -20.48 -14.59
CA LEU A 305 -27.57 -20.39 -13.16
C LEU A 305 -28.87 -21.11 -12.76
N PRO A 306 -28.93 -21.68 -11.54
CA PRO A 306 -30.18 -22.11 -10.93
C PRO A 306 -31.17 -20.95 -10.80
N THR A 307 -32.47 -21.24 -10.87
CA THR A 307 -33.54 -20.24 -10.81
C THR A 307 -33.50 -19.43 -9.51
N GLU A 308 -33.08 -20.05 -8.40
CA GLU A 308 -32.96 -19.41 -7.08
C GLU A 308 -31.94 -18.26 -7.08
N LEU A 309 -31.00 -18.25 -8.02
CA LEU A 309 -30.00 -17.19 -8.18
C LEU A 309 -30.40 -16.14 -9.22
N LYS A 310 -31.59 -16.21 -9.84
CA LYS A 310 -32.04 -15.26 -10.87
C LYS A 310 -33.08 -14.28 -10.31
N ARG A 311 -32.72 -13.46 -9.32
CA ARG A 311 -33.66 -12.50 -8.71
C ARG A 311 -33.67 -11.13 -9.36
N SER A 312 -32.49 -10.54 -9.61
CA SER A 312 -32.41 -9.27 -10.32
C SER A 312 -31.01 -8.98 -10.85
N LEU A 313 -30.91 -8.18 -11.91
CA LEU A 313 -29.66 -7.57 -12.37
C LEU A 313 -29.69 -6.05 -12.17
N THR A 314 -28.61 -5.48 -11.64
CA THR A 314 -28.41 -4.03 -11.56
C THR A 314 -27.28 -3.60 -12.50
N TRP A 315 -27.54 -2.65 -13.38
CA TRP A 315 -26.53 -2.09 -14.32
C TRP A 315 -26.44 -0.57 -14.20
N ASP A 316 -25.41 0.04 -14.83
CA ASP A 316 -25.40 1.48 -15.07
C ASP A 316 -26.14 1.86 -16.35
N GLN A 317 -26.32 3.16 -16.58
CA GLN A 317 -27.02 3.68 -17.76
C GLN A 317 -26.11 3.69 -19.01
N GLY A 318 -25.25 2.67 -19.13
CA GLY A 318 -24.38 2.46 -20.27
C GLY A 318 -25.18 2.15 -21.55
N SER A 319 -24.59 2.49 -22.69
CA SER A 319 -25.24 2.31 -24.00
C SER A 319 -25.41 0.85 -24.41
N GLU A 320 -24.56 0.00 -23.85
CA GLU A 320 -24.57 -1.45 -24.00
C GLU A 320 -25.86 -2.13 -23.48
N MET A 321 -26.65 -1.44 -22.64
CA MET A 321 -27.90 -1.97 -22.07
C MET A 321 -29.16 -1.32 -22.66
N SER A 322 -29.08 -0.76 -23.87
CA SER A 322 -30.25 -0.19 -24.54
C SER A 322 -31.35 -1.22 -24.82
N LEU A 323 -31.00 -2.51 -24.98
CA LEU A 323 -31.93 -3.63 -25.20
C LEU A 323 -32.28 -4.39 -23.90
N HIS A 324 -32.23 -3.74 -22.75
CA HIS A 324 -32.46 -4.39 -21.45
C HIS A 324 -33.85 -5.01 -21.27
N GLN A 325 -34.88 -4.50 -21.95
CA GLN A 325 -36.23 -5.08 -21.88
C GLN A 325 -36.25 -6.46 -22.52
N GLU A 326 -35.63 -6.61 -23.69
CA GLU A 326 -35.46 -7.91 -24.35
C GLU A 326 -34.60 -8.85 -23.53
N PHE A 327 -33.51 -8.35 -22.92
CA PHE A 327 -32.72 -9.13 -21.98
C PHE A 327 -33.55 -9.62 -20.80
N SER A 328 -34.36 -8.75 -20.20
CA SER A 328 -35.18 -9.08 -19.02
C SER A 328 -36.15 -10.22 -19.32
N ILE A 329 -36.72 -10.24 -20.53
CA ILE A 329 -37.60 -11.31 -21.00
C ILE A 329 -36.79 -12.58 -21.28
N ALA A 330 -35.69 -12.48 -22.03
CA ALA A 330 -34.89 -13.64 -22.43
C ALA A 330 -34.18 -14.36 -21.28
N ALA A 331 -33.83 -13.63 -20.22
CA ALA A 331 -33.17 -14.16 -19.04
C ALA A 331 -34.12 -14.46 -17.87
N ASP A 332 -35.41 -14.15 -18.02
CA ASP A 332 -36.42 -14.18 -16.94
C ASP A 332 -35.90 -13.52 -15.66
N LEU A 333 -35.35 -12.30 -15.81
CA LEU A 333 -34.60 -11.61 -14.77
C LEU A 333 -34.85 -10.10 -14.82
N PRO A 334 -35.45 -9.48 -13.79
CA PRO A 334 -35.70 -8.05 -13.81
C PRO A 334 -34.39 -7.25 -13.77
N VAL A 335 -34.31 -6.24 -14.64
CA VAL A 335 -33.15 -5.33 -14.74
C VAL A 335 -33.49 -3.97 -14.12
N TYR A 336 -32.60 -3.51 -13.25
CA TYR A 336 -32.69 -2.21 -12.60
C TYR A 336 -31.49 -1.33 -12.97
N PHE A 337 -31.72 -0.03 -13.17
CA PHE A 337 -30.67 0.92 -13.48
C PHE A 337 -30.30 1.81 -12.30
N CYS A 338 -29.00 2.04 -12.13
CA CYS A 338 -28.51 3.00 -11.16
C CYS A 338 -28.83 4.44 -11.57
N ASP A 339 -28.89 5.33 -10.57
CA ASP A 339 -29.05 6.74 -10.82
C ASP A 339 -27.81 7.32 -11.51
N PRO A 340 -27.97 8.32 -12.39
CA PRO A 340 -26.85 9.03 -12.98
C PRO A 340 -25.94 9.60 -11.87
N HIS A 341 -24.63 9.47 -12.03
CA HIS A 341 -23.63 9.98 -11.09
C HIS A 341 -23.60 9.30 -9.71
N SER A 342 -24.18 8.11 -9.57
CA SER A 342 -24.24 7.36 -8.31
C SER A 342 -23.43 6.04 -8.29
N PRO A 343 -22.10 6.06 -8.55
CA PRO A 343 -21.29 4.85 -8.64
C PRO A 343 -21.25 4.03 -7.33
N TRP A 344 -21.52 4.64 -6.18
CA TRP A 344 -21.58 3.94 -4.88
C TRP A 344 -22.72 2.91 -4.81
N GLN A 345 -23.73 3.01 -5.67
CA GLN A 345 -24.80 2.01 -5.78
C GLN A 345 -24.30 0.65 -6.30
N ARG A 346 -23.11 0.61 -6.93
CA ARG A 346 -22.42 -0.62 -7.44
C ARG A 346 -21.06 -0.85 -6.78
N GLY A 347 -20.95 -0.60 -5.48
CA GLY A 347 -19.69 -0.73 -4.75
C GLY A 347 -19.07 -2.14 -4.80
N SER A 348 -19.86 -3.20 -5.07
CA SER A 348 -19.33 -4.56 -5.18
C SER A 348 -18.57 -4.74 -6.49
N ASN A 349 -19.10 -4.21 -7.59
CA ASN A 349 -18.44 -4.24 -8.89
C ASN A 349 -17.19 -3.38 -8.91
N GLU A 350 -17.19 -2.17 -8.34
CA GLU A 350 -16.01 -1.31 -8.35
C GLU A 350 -14.80 -2.01 -7.67
N ASN A 351 -15.04 -2.61 -6.50
CA ASN A 351 -14.02 -3.37 -5.79
C ASN A 351 -13.55 -4.60 -6.58
N THR A 352 -14.49 -5.37 -7.14
CA THR A 352 -14.18 -6.60 -7.89
C THR A 352 -13.43 -6.30 -9.18
N ASN A 353 -13.84 -5.26 -9.91
CA ASN A 353 -13.13 -4.75 -11.08
C ASN A 353 -11.72 -4.30 -10.73
N GLY A 354 -11.52 -3.71 -9.54
CA GLY A 354 -10.20 -3.40 -9.01
C GLY A 354 -9.28 -4.63 -8.87
N LEU A 355 -9.83 -5.78 -8.48
CA LEU A 355 -9.09 -7.04 -8.35
C LEU A 355 -8.83 -7.70 -9.71
N LEU A 356 -9.81 -7.64 -10.60
CA LEU A 356 -9.69 -8.14 -11.97
C LEU A 356 -8.54 -7.45 -12.73
N ARG A 357 -8.18 -6.21 -12.37
CA ARG A 357 -7.02 -5.53 -12.97
C ARG A 357 -5.66 -6.15 -12.63
N GLN A 358 -5.58 -7.12 -11.71
CA GLN A 358 -4.39 -7.95 -11.54
C GLN A 358 -4.19 -8.93 -12.71
N TYR A 359 -5.29 -9.39 -13.32
CA TYR A 359 -5.32 -10.33 -14.46
C TYR A 359 -5.46 -9.61 -15.79
N PHE A 360 -6.23 -8.52 -15.78
CA PHE A 360 -6.63 -7.75 -16.96
C PHE A 360 -6.20 -6.28 -16.80
N PRO A 361 -4.88 -5.97 -16.88
CA PRO A 361 -4.38 -4.63 -16.64
C PRO A 361 -5.06 -3.56 -17.50
N LYS A 362 -5.11 -2.32 -17.01
CA LYS A 362 -5.76 -1.24 -17.77
C LYS A 362 -4.99 -0.95 -19.06
N GLY A 363 -5.73 -0.81 -20.17
CA GLY A 363 -5.16 -0.45 -21.47
C GLY A 363 -4.52 -1.61 -22.24
N THR A 364 -4.65 -2.85 -21.75
CA THR A 364 -4.31 -4.06 -22.53
C THR A 364 -5.47 -4.46 -23.41
N ASP A 365 -5.17 -5.19 -24.47
CA ASP A 365 -6.22 -5.82 -25.26
C ASP A 365 -6.81 -6.99 -24.48
N LEU A 366 -8.12 -6.98 -24.29
CA LEU A 366 -8.86 -8.03 -23.57
C LEU A 366 -9.38 -9.13 -24.50
N SER A 367 -9.43 -8.90 -25.81
CA SER A 367 -9.92 -9.88 -26.79
C SER A 367 -9.05 -11.13 -26.89
N ILE A 368 -7.78 -11.01 -26.46
CA ILE A 368 -6.81 -12.13 -26.43
C ILE A 368 -7.14 -13.19 -25.37
N HIS A 369 -8.02 -12.88 -24.41
CA HIS A 369 -8.33 -13.78 -23.31
C HIS A 369 -9.51 -14.67 -23.69
N THR A 370 -9.27 -15.98 -23.76
CA THR A 370 -10.30 -16.98 -24.07
C THR A 370 -11.29 -17.12 -22.92
N ARG A 371 -12.45 -17.75 -23.22
CA ARG A 371 -13.46 -18.07 -22.20
C ARG A 371 -12.87 -18.91 -21.06
N GLU A 372 -12.06 -19.91 -21.38
CA GLU A 372 -11.43 -20.79 -20.40
C GLU A 372 -10.50 -20.02 -19.47
N HIS A 373 -9.77 -19.03 -20.00
CA HIS A 373 -8.93 -18.16 -19.18
C HIS A 373 -9.78 -17.28 -18.25
N LEU A 374 -10.91 -16.75 -18.73
CA LEU A 374 -11.83 -15.99 -17.88
C LEU A 374 -12.41 -16.86 -16.76
N ASP A 375 -12.82 -18.09 -17.08
CA ASP A 375 -13.39 -19.02 -16.11
C ASP A 375 -12.36 -19.40 -15.03
N ALA A 376 -11.09 -19.63 -15.42
CA ALA A 376 -9.99 -19.86 -14.49
C ALA A 376 -9.76 -18.67 -13.54
N VAL A 377 -9.78 -17.44 -14.07
CA VAL A 377 -9.63 -16.22 -13.26
C VAL A 377 -10.81 -16.03 -12.31
N ALA A 378 -12.04 -16.30 -12.78
CA ALA A 378 -13.24 -16.25 -11.95
C ALA A 378 -13.15 -17.27 -10.80
N ALA A 379 -12.75 -18.52 -11.10
CA ALA A 379 -12.54 -19.57 -10.10
C ALA A 379 -11.48 -19.18 -9.05
N GLU A 380 -10.36 -18.57 -9.47
CA GLU A 380 -9.33 -18.08 -8.55
C GLU A 380 -9.84 -16.93 -7.67
N LEU A 381 -10.70 -16.04 -8.18
CA LEU A 381 -11.32 -14.97 -7.38
C LEU A 381 -12.43 -15.48 -6.46
N ASN A 382 -13.13 -16.53 -6.86
CA ASN A 382 -14.20 -17.16 -6.09
C ASN A 382 -13.69 -18.13 -5.02
N SER A 383 -12.45 -18.62 -5.14
CA SER A 383 -11.74 -19.38 -4.10
C SER A 383 -10.92 -18.49 -3.15
N ARG A 384 -10.98 -17.16 -3.32
CA ARG A 384 -10.25 -16.20 -2.48
C ARG A 384 -11.07 -15.75 -1.27
N PRO A 385 -10.51 -15.82 -0.04
CA PRO A 385 -11.21 -15.48 1.18
C PRO A 385 -11.55 -13.98 1.25
N ARG A 386 -12.74 -13.64 1.74
CA ARG A 386 -13.21 -12.23 1.80
C ARG A 386 -13.44 -11.80 3.23
N LYS A 387 -12.79 -10.72 3.66
CA LYS A 387 -13.01 -10.10 4.97
C LYS A 387 -14.49 -9.79 5.24
N THR A 388 -15.21 -9.32 4.21
CA THR A 388 -16.65 -9.01 4.28
C THR A 388 -17.53 -10.23 4.49
N LEU A 389 -17.02 -11.44 4.25
CA LEU A 389 -17.72 -12.72 4.44
C LEU A 389 -17.16 -13.48 5.65
N GLY A 390 -16.50 -12.78 6.58
CA GLY A 390 -15.85 -13.44 7.71
C GLY A 390 -14.72 -14.38 7.30
N TRP A 391 -14.02 -14.06 6.21
CA TRP A 391 -12.94 -14.85 5.60
C TRP A 391 -13.36 -16.11 4.82
N GLN A 392 -14.66 -16.39 4.72
CA GLN A 392 -15.17 -17.38 3.75
C GLN A 392 -14.88 -16.93 2.32
N THR A 393 -14.71 -17.90 1.43
CA THR A 393 -14.61 -17.67 -0.02
C THR A 393 -16.01 -17.45 -0.61
N PRO A 394 -16.14 -16.68 -1.71
CA PRO A 394 -17.42 -16.54 -2.41
C PRO A 394 -18.04 -17.89 -2.80
N ALA A 395 -17.23 -18.86 -3.23
CA ALA A 395 -17.68 -20.20 -3.59
C ALA A 395 -18.26 -20.95 -2.37
N GLU A 396 -17.56 -20.96 -1.23
CA GLU A 396 -18.07 -21.58 0.00
C GLU A 396 -19.35 -20.90 0.50
N ARG A 397 -19.40 -19.56 0.42
CA ARG A 397 -20.58 -18.81 0.86
C ARG A 397 -21.79 -19.10 -0.02
N LEU A 398 -21.60 -19.16 -1.34
CA LEU A 398 -22.65 -19.51 -2.29
C LEU A 398 -23.14 -20.95 -2.06
N ALA A 399 -22.22 -21.91 -1.92
CA ALA A 399 -22.57 -23.31 -1.65
C ALA A 399 -23.41 -23.46 -0.37
N LYS A 400 -23.07 -22.72 0.70
CA LYS A 400 -23.84 -22.72 1.96
C LYS A 400 -25.26 -22.16 1.82
N LEU A 401 -25.47 -21.21 0.90
CA LEU A 401 -26.80 -20.64 0.65
C LEU A 401 -27.64 -21.51 -0.29
N LEU A 402 -27.00 -22.31 -1.15
CA LEU A 402 -27.66 -23.24 -2.06
C LEU A 402 -27.96 -24.60 -1.42
N THR A 403 -27.29 -24.95 -0.33
CA THR A 403 -27.60 -26.17 0.44
C THR A 403 -28.77 -25.85 1.39
N PRO A 404 -29.94 -26.48 1.23
CA PRO A 404 -31.05 -26.26 2.16
C PRO A 404 -30.61 -26.63 3.58
N ALA A 405 -30.90 -25.79 4.57
CA ALA A 405 -30.69 -26.13 5.96
C ALA A 405 -31.46 -27.42 6.27
N SER A 406 -30.72 -28.47 6.61
CA SER A 406 -31.26 -29.76 7.05
C SER A 406 -31.91 -29.65 8.41
#